data_AF-A0A926W389-F1
#
_entry.id   AF-A0A926W389-F1
#
_cell.length_a   1.000
_cell.length_b   1.000
_cell.length_c   1.000
_cell.angle_alpha   90.00
_cell.angle_beta   90.00
_cell.angle_gamma   90.00
#
_symmetry.space_group_name_H-M   'P 1'
#
loop_
_entity.id
_entity.type
_entity.pdbx_description
1 polymer ?
#
loop_
_entity_poly.entity_id
_entity_poly.type
_entity_poly.pdbx_seq_one_letter_code
_entity_poly.pdbx_strand_id
1 'polypeptide(L)'
;MFLSVDTLPQDRQQRNCEIKKVGLHYWQQLYQAGIPKDDARKIAAAIAKFDVAQRPPAPDQAQLIECYSPLICRARLWRRDLLQWQAQAQISKRGF
;
A
#
# COMPACT_ATOMS: atom_id res chain seq x y z
N MET A 1 -17.21 -34.77 6.83
CA MET A 1 -15.75 -34.84 7.05
C MET A 1 -15.10 -33.92 6.03
N PHE A 2 -14.52 -32.81 6.48
CA PHE A 2 -13.80 -31.86 5.62
C PHE A 2 -12.31 -32.14 5.74
N LEU A 3 -11.73 -32.77 4.72
CA LEU A 3 -10.30 -32.73 4.45
C LEU A 3 -10.11 -32.84 2.93
N SER A 4 -9.55 -31.79 2.33
CA SER A 4 -8.32 -31.89 1.54
C SER A 4 -7.81 -30.49 1.21
N VAL A 5 -6.71 -30.17 1.87
CA VAL A 5 -5.75 -29.13 1.50
C VAL A 5 -5.06 -29.61 0.23
N ASP A 6 -5.15 -28.83 -0.85
CA ASP A 6 -4.19 -28.84 -1.93
C ASP A 6 -3.84 -27.39 -2.29
N THR A 7 -2.54 -27.15 -2.41
CA THR A 7 -1.90 -25.85 -2.32
C THR A 7 -1.45 -25.40 -3.72
N LEU A 8 -1.98 -24.24 -4.17
CA LEU A 8 -1.41 -23.18 -5.04
C LEU A 8 -0.69 -23.55 -6.36
N PRO A 9 -1.09 -22.91 -7.50
CA PRO A 9 -0.43 -21.64 -7.88
C PRO A 9 -1.36 -20.56 -8.48
N GLN A 10 -2.69 -20.66 -8.32
CA GLN A 10 -3.64 -19.74 -8.96
C GLN A 10 -3.81 -18.38 -8.24
N ASP A 11 -3.44 -18.33 -6.96
CA ASP A 11 -3.76 -17.23 -6.04
C ASP A 11 -2.82 -16.02 -6.20
N ARG A 12 -1.54 -16.22 -6.56
CA ARG A 12 -0.58 -15.11 -6.76
C ARG A 12 -0.94 -14.23 -7.97
N GLN A 13 -1.42 -14.85 -9.04
CA GLN A 13 -1.76 -14.14 -10.27
C GLN A 13 -3.07 -13.37 -10.08
N GLN A 14 -4.03 -13.95 -9.38
CA GLN A 14 -5.28 -13.31 -9.01
C GLN A 14 -5.04 -12.11 -8.07
N ARG A 15 -4.23 -12.27 -7.01
CA ARG A 15 -3.82 -11.16 -6.13
C ARG A 15 -3.08 -10.07 -6.90
N ASN A 16 -2.21 -10.40 -7.85
CA ASN A 16 -1.52 -9.40 -8.67
C ASN A 16 -2.49 -8.63 -9.58
N CYS A 17 -3.51 -9.29 -10.14
CA CYS A 17 -4.56 -8.63 -10.92
C CYS A 17 -5.40 -7.70 -10.04
N GLU A 18 -5.72 -8.09 -8.81
CA GLU A 18 -6.42 -7.24 -7.85
C GLU A 18 -5.56 -6.05 -7.41
N ILE A 19 -4.29 -6.26 -7.06
CA ILE A 19 -3.35 -5.17 -6.75
C ILE A 19 -3.27 -4.17 -7.90
N LYS A 20 -3.23 -4.64 -9.16
CA LYS A 20 -3.22 -3.76 -10.32
C LYS A 20 -4.53 -2.99 -10.47
N LYS A 21 -5.69 -3.64 -10.33
CA LYS A 21 -7.00 -2.98 -10.44
C LYS A 21 -7.19 -1.92 -9.35
N VAL A 22 -6.96 -2.31 -8.09
CA VAL A 22 -7.08 -1.44 -6.92
C VAL A 22 -6.03 -0.33 -6.99
N GLY A 23 -4.79 -0.64 -7.36
CA GLY A 23 -3.73 0.34 -7.55
C GLY A 23 -4.03 1.36 -8.65
N LEU A 24 -4.71 0.97 -9.74
CA LEU A 24 -5.09 1.90 -10.80
C LEU A 24 -6.19 2.85 -10.34
N HIS A 25 -7.16 2.35 -9.56
CA HIS A 25 -8.19 3.17 -8.93
C HIS A 25 -7.58 4.17 -7.93
N TYR A 26 -6.69 3.70 -7.05
CA TYR A 26 -5.98 4.54 -6.09
C TYR A 26 -5.12 5.60 -6.79
N TRP A 27 -4.43 5.21 -7.87
CA TRP A 27 -3.64 6.14 -8.67
C TRP A 27 -4.50 7.26 -9.25
N GLN A 28 -5.67 6.95 -9.81
CA GLN A 28 -6.59 7.96 -10.35
C GLN A 28 -7.09 8.91 -9.24
N GLN A 29 -7.45 8.39 -8.07
CA GLN A 29 -7.89 9.22 -6.95
C GLN A 29 -6.78 10.15 -6.43
N LEU A 30 -5.55 9.64 -6.33
CA LEU A 30 -4.38 10.42 -5.91
C LEU A 30 -4.02 11.49 -6.94
N TYR A 31 -4.12 11.16 -8.23
CA TYR A 31 -3.90 12.12 -9.31
C TYR A 31 -4.95 13.23 -9.30
N GLN A 32 -6.23 12.89 -9.11
CA GLN A 32 -7.31 13.87 -8.94
C GLN A 32 -7.15 14.71 -7.67
N ALA A 33 -6.52 14.19 -6.63
CA ALA A 33 -6.18 14.93 -5.41
C ALA A 33 -5.01 15.91 -5.61
N GLY A 34 -4.33 15.89 -6.77
CA GLY A 34 -3.23 16.80 -7.10
C GLY A 34 -1.84 16.24 -6.85
N ILE A 35 -1.69 14.93 -6.61
CA ILE A 35 -0.37 14.31 -6.46
C ILE A 35 0.24 14.10 -7.85
N PRO A 36 1.52 14.45 -8.06
CA PRO A 36 2.20 14.23 -9.33
C PRO A 36 2.18 12.75 -9.73
N LYS A 37 2.06 12.51 -11.04
CA LYS A 37 1.76 11.19 -11.61
C LYS A 37 2.71 10.08 -11.13
N ASP A 38 4.01 10.36 -11.04
CA ASP A 38 5.03 9.41 -10.59
C ASP A 38 4.86 9.03 -9.11
N ASP A 39 4.64 10.02 -8.24
CA ASP A 39 4.46 9.79 -6.81
C ASP A 39 3.11 9.11 -6.52
N ALA A 40 2.05 9.56 -7.21
CA ALA A 40 0.73 8.94 -7.13
C ALA A 40 0.80 7.45 -7.46
N ARG A 41 1.59 7.08 -8.48
CA ARG A 41 1.75 5.67 -8.89
C ARG A 41 2.51 4.86 -7.83
N LYS A 42 3.56 5.42 -7.25
CA LYS A 42 4.34 4.77 -6.17
C LYS A 42 3.49 4.56 -4.91
N ILE A 43 2.75 5.59 -4.50
CA ILE A 43 1.86 5.57 -3.33
C ILE A 43 0.72 4.59 -3.56
N ALA A 44 0.04 4.66 -4.70
CA ALA A 44 -1.05 3.74 -5.04
C ALA A 44 -0.60 2.27 -5.03
N ALA A 45 0.57 1.98 -5.59
CA ALA A 45 1.13 0.64 -5.57
C ALA A 45 1.48 0.17 -4.14
N ALA A 46 1.95 1.09 -3.29
CA ALA A 46 2.25 0.79 -1.89
C ALA A 46 0.97 0.48 -1.09
N ILE A 47 -0.06 1.32 -1.21
CA ILE A 47 -1.35 1.13 -0.54
C ILE A 47 -2.05 -0.13 -1.05
N ALA A 48 -2.05 -0.38 -2.37
CA ALA A 48 -2.66 -1.58 -2.94
C ALA A 48 -1.92 -2.88 -2.51
N LYS A 49 -0.59 -2.84 -2.43
CA LYS A 49 0.19 -3.96 -1.88
C LYS A 49 -0.09 -4.17 -0.38
N PHE A 50 -0.28 -3.11 0.37
CA PHE A 50 -0.66 -3.19 1.77
C PHE A 50 -2.05 -3.80 1.93
N ASP A 51 -3.05 -3.32 1.18
CA ASP A 51 -4.43 -3.82 1.26
C ASP A 51 -4.56 -5.31 0.86
N VAL A 52 -3.88 -5.75 -0.22
CA VAL A 52 -4.05 -7.11 -0.76
C VAL A 52 -3.05 -8.11 -0.18
N ALA A 53 -1.80 -7.69 0.04
CA ALA A 53 -0.73 -8.59 0.47
C ALA A 53 -0.33 -8.36 1.94
N GLN A 54 -0.95 -7.41 2.64
CA GLN A 54 -0.58 -6.99 4.00
C GLN A 54 0.92 -6.70 4.13
N ARG A 55 1.53 -6.26 3.02
CA ARG A 55 2.95 -5.96 2.96
C ARG A 55 3.19 -4.48 3.25
N PRO A 56 4.16 -4.17 4.11
CA PRO A 56 4.50 -2.79 4.39
C PRO A 56 5.02 -2.05 3.16
N PRO A 57 4.79 -0.73 3.08
CA PRO A 57 5.47 0.10 2.11
C PRO A 57 6.98 0.11 2.38
N ALA A 58 7.78 0.26 1.32
CA ALA A 58 9.20 0.53 1.43
C ALA A 58 9.44 1.90 2.12
N PRO A 59 10.59 2.15 2.75
CA PRO A 59 10.88 3.42 3.43
C PRO A 59 10.72 4.64 2.51
N ASP A 60 11.16 4.58 1.25
CA ASP A 60 10.94 5.66 0.28
C ASP A 60 9.44 5.92 0.00
N GLN A 61 8.64 4.85 -0.02
CA GLN A 61 7.19 4.95 -0.22
C GLN A 61 6.49 5.48 1.02
N ALA A 62 6.96 5.10 2.22
CA ALA A 62 6.45 5.61 3.49
C ALA A 62 6.72 7.11 3.61
N GLN A 63 7.91 7.57 3.23
CA GLN A 63 8.23 8.99 3.20
C GLN A 63 7.32 9.75 2.22
N LEU A 64 7.05 9.21 1.04
CA LEU A 64 6.07 9.80 0.11
C LEU A 64 4.65 9.84 0.71
N ILE A 65 4.22 8.77 1.39
CA ILE A 65 2.91 8.73 2.06
C ILE A 65 2.81 9.79 3.16
N GLU A 66 3.91 10.04 3.89
CA GLU A 66 3.98 11.09 4.90
C GLU A 66 3.90 12.49 4.27
N CYS A 67 4.72 12.75 3.25
CA CYS A 67 4.74 14.03 2.53
C CYS A 67 3.37 14.37 1.91
N TYR A 68 2.67 13.38 1.38
CA TYR A 68 1.35 13.55 0.75
C TYR A 68 0.19 13.15 1.66
N SER A 69 0.42 12.96 2.96
CA SER A 69 -0.59 12.54 3.94
C SER A 69 -1.89 13.34 3.89
N PRO A 70 -1.91 14.70 3.81
CA PRO A 70 -3.17 15.44 3.71
C PRO A 70 -3.96 15.13 2.42
N LEU A 71 -3.28 14.87 1.31
CA LEU A 71 -3.90 14.53 0.02
C LEU A 71 -4.42 13.09 0.02
N ILE A 72 -3.69 12.17 0.63
CA ILE A 72 -4.10 10.76 0.80
C ILE A 72 -5.32 10.67 1.72
N CYS A 73 -5.34 11.44 2.81
CA CYS A 73 -6.50 11.57 3.69
C CYS A 73 -7.73 12.11 2.93
N ARG A 74 -7.55 13.14 2.11
CA ARG A 74 -8.61 13.70 1.27
C ARG A 74 -9.14 12.70 0.23
N ALA A 75 -8.26 11.87 -0.31
CA ALA A 75 -8.62 10.77 -1.21
C ALA A 75 -9.28 9.57 -0.48
N ARG A 76 -9.41 9.61 0.85
CA ARG A 76 -9.91 8.50 1.71
C ARG A 76 -9.10 7.21 1.55
N LEU A 77 -7.84 7.34 1.18
CA LEU A 77 -6.90 6.21 0.98
C LEU A 77 -5.98 5.99 2.19
N TRP A 78 -6.16 6.79 3.24
CA TRP A 78 -5.40 6.64 4.47
C TRP A 78 -5.81 5.37 5.22
N ARG A 79 -4.86 4.49 5.53
CA ARG A 79 -5.06 3.33 6.41
C ARG A 79 -4.45 3.62 7.78
N ARG A 80 -5.19 3.36 8.85
CA ARG A 80 -4.69 3.54 10.21
C ARG A 80 -3.49 2.62 10.51
N ASP A 81 -3.48 1.45 9.89
CA ASP A 81 -2.44 0.44 10.05
C ASP A 81 -1.11 0.79 9.35
N LEU A 82 -1.12 1.78 8.44
CA LEU A 82 0.09 2.33 7.83
C LEU A 82 0.98 3.06 8.86
N LEU A 83 0.36 3.70 9.86
CA LEU A 83 1.06 4.42 10.95
C LEU A 83 1.78 3.47 11.90
N GLN A 84 1.23 2.28 12.14
CA GLN A 84 1.84 1.30 13.04
C GLN A 84 3.19 0.80 12.50
N TRP A 85 3.32 0.69 11.18
CA TRP A 85 4.57 0.35 10.52
C TRP A 85 5.62 1.46 10.59
N GLN A 86 5.19 2.72 10.50
CA GLN A 86 6.08 3.87 10.59
C GLN A 86 6.71 3.99 11.99
N ALA A 87 5.94 3.68 13.04
CA ALA A 87 6.45 3.60 14.40
C ALA A 87 7.52 2.50 14.56
N GLN A 88 7.36 1.34 13.93
CA GLN A 88 8.35 0.25 13.97
C GLN A 88 9.64 0.60 13.22
N ALA A 89 9.55 1.27 12.08
CA ALA A 89 10.72 1.67 11.29
C ALA A 89 11.59 2.74 11.99
N GLN A 90 11.00 3.59 12.84
CA GLN A 90 11.72 4.60 13.61
C GLN A 90 12.40 4.02 14.85
N ILE A 91 11.85 2.97 15.46
CA ILE A 91 12.47 2.29 16.61
C ILE A 91 13.81 1.65 16.20
N SER A 92 13.90 1.11 14.98
CA SER A 92 15.15 0.51 14.48
C SER A 92 16.28 1.51 14.20
N LYS A 93 16.01 2.82 14.12
CA LYS A 93 17.04 3.87 13.91
C LYS A 93 17.51 4.54 15.20
N ARG A 94 16.92 4.20 16.36
CA ARG A 94 17.35 4.68 17.68
C ARG A 94 18.08 3.62 18.51
N GLY A 95 18.36 2.46 17.93
CA GLY A 95 19.21 1.43 18.53
C GLY A 95 20.63 1.49 17.94
N PHE A 96 21.58 1.89 18.79
CA PHE A 96 23.03 2.07 18.61
C PHE A 96 23.50 3.47 18.18
#